data_AF-A0A7C3HB00-F1
#
_entry.id   AF-A0A7C3HB00-F1
#
_cell.length_a   1.000
_cell.length_b   1.000
_cell.length_c   1.000
_cell.angle_alpha   90.00
_cell.angle_beta   90.00
_cell.angle_gamma   90.00
#
_symmetry.space_group_name_H-M   'P 1'
#
loop_
_entity.id
_entity.type
_entity.pdbx_description
1 polymer ?
#
loop_
_entity_poly.entity_id
_entity_poly.type
_entity_poly.pdbx_seq_one_letter_code
_entity_poly.pdbx_strand_id
1 'polypeptide(L)' 'MSSNGTKPRIAVFKFASCDGCQLSLLDAEDELLAVAGAVEIAYFPEASRKMQKGPYDIALVEGSITTHHDAEAI' A
#
# COMPACT_ATOMS: atom_id res chain seq x y z
N MET A 1 0.27 24.23 -2.84
CA MET A 1 -0.21 24.09 -4.22
C MET A 1 -1.01 22.80 -4.30
N SER A 2 -2.34 22.85 -4.19
CA SER A 2 -3.19 21.66 -4.36
C SER A 2 -3.42 21.43 -5.85
N SER A 3 -2.88 20.33 -6.38
CA SER A 3 -3.29 19.82 -7.69
C SER A 3 -4.74 19.36 -7.60
N ASN A 4 -5.58 19.88 -8.48
CA ASN A 4 -7.02 19.62 -8.58
C ASN A 4 -7.32 18.24 -9.22
N GLY A 5 -6.51 17.22 -8.92
CA GLY A 5 -6.69 15.84 -9.36
C GLY A 5 -7.13 14.95 -8.19
N THR A 6 -7.94 13.93 -8.45
CA THR A 6 -8.23 12.88 -7.48
C THR A 6 -6.93 12.33 -6.90
N LYS A 7 -6.88 12.13 -5.57
CA LYS A 7 -5.70 11.55 -4.92
C LYS A 7 -5.36 10.21 -5.58
N PRO A 8 -4.07 9.94 -5.87
CA PRO A 8 -3.66 8.63 -6.39
C PRO A 8 -4.13 7.52 -5.46
N ARG A 9 -4.79 6.49 -6.02
CA ARG A 9 -5.22 5.31 -5.29
C ARG A 9 -4.06 4.34 -5.19
N ILE A 10 -3.67 3.99 -3.97
CA ILE A 10 -2.56 3.08 -3.72
C ILE A 10 -3.02 1.77 -3.09
N ALA A 11 -2.26 0.71 -3.38
CA ALA A 11 -2.39 -0.59 -2.75
C ALA A 11 -1.05 -1.06 -2.19
N VAL A 12 -1.10 -1.75 -1.04
CA VAL A 12 0.06 -2.40 -0.40
C VAL A 12 -0.16 -3.90 -0.43
N PHE A 13 0.75 -4.63 -1.09
CA PHE A 13 0.71 -6.08 -1.22
C PHE A 13 1.87 -6.72 -0.48
N LYS A 14 1.59 -7.89 0.10
CA LYS A 14 2.54 -8.70 0.86
C LYS A 14 2.70 -10.06 0.21
N PHE A 15 3.95 -10.51 0.07
CA PHE A 15 4.33 -11.87 -0.28
C PHE A 15 5.19 -12.50 0.83
N ALA A 16 6.18 -13.33 0.48
CA ALA A 16 7.06 -13.94 1.47
C ALA A 16 8.00 -12.89 2.08
N SER A 17 7.63 -12.37 3.25
CA SER A 17 8.39 -11.39 4.05
C SER A 17 7.95 -11.36 5.52
N CYS A 18 8.49 -10.42 6.30
CA CYS A 18 8.28 -10.26 7.74
C CYS A 18 7.47 -9.01 8.14
N ASP A 19 6.82 -8.31 7.20
CA ASP A 19 6.08 -7.04 7.39
C ASP A 19 6.94 -5.82 7.71
N GLY A 20 8.27 -5.96 7.72
CA GLY A 20 9.16 -4.89 8.17
C GLY A 20 9.04 -3.60 7.36
N CYS A 21 8.85 -3.67 6.04
CA CYS A 21 8.74 -2.45 5.21
C CYS A 21 7.39 -1.77 5.41
N GLN A 22 6.31 -2.54 5.56
CA GLN A 22 4.99 -2.02 5.86
C GLN A 22 4.91 -1.39 7.25
N LEU A 23 5.51 -2.02 8.25
CA LEU A 23 5.60 -1.42 9.59
C LEU A 23 6.44 -0.16 9.57
N SER A 24 7.54 -0.12 8.80
CA SER A 24 8.33 1.11 8.62
C SER A 24 7.50 2.26 8.02
N LEU A 25 6.53 1.98 7.16
CA LEU A 25 5.60 2.99 6.65
C LEU A 25 4.64 3.48 7.74
N LEU A 26 4.16 2.58 8.61
CA LEU A 26 3.25 2.92 9.71
C LEU A 26 3.96 3.61 10.88
N ASP A 27 5.24 3.34 11.07
CA ASP A 27 6.11 3.94 12.08
C ASP A 27 6.63 5.32 11.66
N ALA A 28 6.20 5.85 10.51
CA ALA A 28 6.58 7.19 10.03
C ALA A 28 5.86 8.34 10.76
N GLU A 29 5.31 8.11 11.96
CA GLU A 29 4.74 9.11 12.88
C GLU A 29 4.00 10.29 12.21
N ASP A 30 4.52 11.50 12.29
CA ASP A 30 3.90 12.71 11.74
C ASP A 30 3.92 12.72 10.20
N GLU A 31 4.95 12.14 9.58
CA GLU A 31 5.07 11.99 8.14
C GLU A 31 4.00 11.06 7.56
N LEU A 32 3.51 10.08 8.33
CA LEU A 32 2.41 9.21 7.91
C LEU A 32 1.14 10.03 7.59
N LEU A 33 0.88 11.11 8.35
CA LEU A 33 -0.26 11.99 8.10
C LEU A 33 -0.11 12.74 6.78
N ALA A 34 1.11 13.15 6.41
CA ALA A 34 1.38 13.76 5.12
C ALA A 34 1.16 12.78 3.97
N VAL A 35 1.60 11.52 4.13
CA VAL A 35 1.35 10.45 3.15
C VAL A 35 -0.14 10.20 2.98
N ALA A 36 -0.88 9.95 4.07
CA ALA A 36 -2.34 9.76 4.03
C ALA A 36 -3.10 11.00 3.51
N GLY A 37 -2.51 12.19 3.67
CA GLY A 37 -2.98 13.42 3.06
C GLY A 37 -2.82 13.46 1.54
N ALA A 38 -1.74 12.87 1.00
CA ALA A 38 -1.39 12.91 -0.41
C ALA A 38 -2.06 11.82 -1.27
N VAL A 39 -2.39 10.66 -0.70
CA VAL A 39 -2.91 9.49 -1.43
C VAL A 39 -4.25 8.99 -0.89
N GLU A 40 -4.97 8.20 -1.67
CA GLU A 40 -6.05 7.34 -1.18
C GLU A 40 -5.50 5.92 -0.95
N ILE A 41 -5.44 5.47 0.30
CA ILE A 41 -5.11 4.08 0.62
C ILE A 41 -6.33 3.21 0.32
N ALA A 42 -6.34 2.58 -0.85
CA ALA A 42 -7.45 1.77 -1.32
C ALA A 42 -7.40 0.34 -0.77
N TYR A 43 -6.20 -0.22 -0.61
CA TYR A 43 -5.96 -1.57 -0.13
C TYR A 43 -4.69 -1.61 0.74
N PHE A 44 -4.83 -1.89 2.03
CA PHE A 44 -3.71 -2.07 2.96
C PHE A 44 -4.20 -2.87 4.18
N PRO A 45 -4.15 -4.22 4.14
CA PRO A 45 -4.74 -5.08 5.16
C PRO A 45 -4.21 -4.83 6.58
N GLU A 46 -2.92 -4.52 6.70
CA GLU A 46 -2.22 -4.30 7.95
C GLU A 46 -2.64 -2.98 8.62
N ALA A 47 -3.09 -1.98 7.84
CA ALA A 47 -3.45 -0.66 8.33
C ALA A 47 -4.97 -0.36 8.32
N SER A 48 -5.77 -1.17 7.60
CA SER A 48 -7.17 -0.84 7.32
C SER A 48 -8.05 -2.07 7.12
N ARG A 49 -9.28 -1.97 7.60
CA ARG A 49 -10.37 -2.92 7.25
C ARG A 49 -11.00 -2.62 5.89
N LYS A 50 -10.75 -1.44 5.33
CA LYS A 50 -11.30 -1.01 4.04
C LYS A 50 -10.44 -1.62 2.92
N MET A 51 -10.97 -2.67 2.30
CA MET A 51 -10.28 -3.46 1.27
C MET A 51 -10.94 -3.21 -0.08
N GLN A 52 -10.63 -2.09 -0.72
CA GLN A 52 -11.20 -1.73 -2.01
C GLN A 52 -10.39 -2.37 -3.13
N LYS A 53 -11.10 -2.97 -4.09
CA LYS A 53 -10.47 -3.48 -5.32
C LYS A 53 -9.99 -2.33 -6.21
N GLY A 54 -9.07 -2.67 -7.11
CA GLY A 54 -8.51 -1.76 -8.10
C GLY A 54 -9.54 -1.18 -9.09
N PRO A 55 -9.10 -0.34 -10.03
CA PRO A 55 -7.70 -0.07 -10.36
C PRO A 55 -6.96 0.76 -9.30
N TYR A 56 -5.64 0.53 -9.20
CA TYR A 56 -4.71 1.29 -8.37
C TYR A 56 -3.75 2.04 -9.29
N ASP A 57 -3.39 3.27 -8.91
CA ASP A 57 -2.40 4.08 -9.63
C ASP A 57 -0.97 3.66 -9.25
N ILE A 58 -0.76 3.22 -7.99
CA ILE A 58 0.53 2.79 -7.46
C ILE A 58 0.32 1.53 -6.62
N ALA A 59 1.15 0.50 -6.85
CA ALA A 59 1.23 -0.69 -6.02
C ALA A 59 2.58 -0.71 -5.29
N LEU A 60 2.54 -0.77 -3.97
CA LEU A 60 3.70 -1.04 -3.11
C LEU A 60 3.74 -2.53 -2.83
N VAL A 61 4.79 -3.22 -3.29
CA VAL A 61 4.92 -4.67 -3.14
C VAL A 61 6.07 -4.97 -2.18
N GLU A 62 5.76 -5.64 -1.06
CA GLU A 62 6.75 -6.17 -0.13
C GLU A 62 6.87 -7.68 -0.26
N GLY A 63 8.11 -8.16 -0.22
CA GLY A 63 8.44 -9.58 -0.14
C GLY A 63 8.81 -10.20 -1.47
N SER A 64 9.26 -11.44 -1.40
CA SER A 64 9.68 -12.20 -2.58
C SER A 64 8.59 -13.13 -3.06
N ILE A 65 8.56 -13.37 -4.37
CA ILE A 65 7.74 -14.42 -5.00
C ILE A 65 8.47 -15.74 -4.81
N THR A 66 7.91 -16.61 -3.96
CA THR A 66 8.54 -17.90 -3.61
C THR A 66 7.68 -19.10 -3.99
N THR A 67 6.42 -18.85 -4.36
CA THR A 67 5.47 -19.88 -4.78
C THR A 67 4.82 -19.53 -6.12
N HIS A 68 4.24 -20.53 -6.79
CA HIS A 68 3.43 -20.29 -7.99
C HIS A 68 2.21 -19.42 -7.68
N HIS A 69 1.62 -19.58 -6.49
CA HIS A 69 0.49 -18.77 -6.05
C HIS A 69 0.86 -17.28 -5.96
N ASP A 70 2.04 -16.97 -5.44
CA ASP A 70 2.54 -15.59 -5.37
C ASP A 70 2.66 -14.98 -6.78
N ALA A 71 3.14 -15.77 -7.76
CA ALA A 71 3.31 -15.32 -9.14
C ALA A 71 1.99 -15.07 -9.87
N GLU A 72 0.91 -15.77 -9.50
CA GLU A 72 -0.44 -15.55 -10.05
C GLU A 72 -1.13 -14.30 -9.47
N ALA A 73 -0.63 -13.80 -8.35
CA ALA A 73 -1.21 -12.68 -7.61
C ALA A 73 -0.55 -11.31 -7.91
N ILE A 74 0.47 -11.27 -8.78
CA ILE A 74 1.05 -10.04 -9.38
C ILE A 74 0.32 -9.70 -10.67
#